data_AF-U4QIV7-F1
#
_entry.id   AF-U4QIV7-F1
#
_cell.length_a   1.000
_cell.length_b   1.000
_cell.length_c   1.000
_cell.angle_alpha   90.00
_cell.angle_beta   90.00
_cell.angle_gamma   90.00
#
_symmetry.space_group_name_H-M   'P 1'
#
loop_
_entity.id
_entity.type
_entity.pdbx_description
1 polymer ?
#
loop_
_entity_poly.entity_id
_entity_poly.type
_entity_poly.pdbx_seq_one_letter_code
_entity_poly.pdbx_strand_id
1 'polypeptide(L)'
;MLALEKIIVHNINYKTFTSATRFIKSVERKDDKGNLKGSLQLMSEWLKQNIRTNENIDDLIINPLKFIRKIRQVPAHEIFSNQYDKSLFKKQNEIMLETYKAVRSIRLFFANYPGNRDIETPEYTA
;
A
#
# COMPACT_ATOMS: atom_id res chain seq x y z
N MET A 1 -11.60 -8.16 -8.44
CA MET A 1 -10.22 -7.81 -8.02
C MET A 1 -9.73 -6.48 -8.60
N LEU A 2 -10.08 -6.11 -9.84
CA LEU A 2 -9.82 -4.78 -10.43
C LEU A 2 -10.30 -3.60 -9.55
N ALA A 3 -11.48 -3.74 -8.93
CA ALA A 3 -12.01 -2.71 -8.02
C ALA A 3 -11.11 -2.46 -6.79
N LEU A 4 -10.60 -3.53 -6.17
CA LEU A 4 -9.73 -3.42 -4.99
C LEU A 4 -8.41 -2.72 -5.32
N GLU A 5 -7.80 -3.04 -6.47
CA GLU A 5 -6.59 -2.36 -6.94
C GLU A 5 -6.85 -0.86 -7.17
N LYS A 6 -7.98 -0.53 -7.79
CA LYS A 6 -8.35 0.86 -8.07
C LYS A 6 -8.55 1.66 -6.79
N ILE A 7 -9.19 1.08 -5.78
CA ILE A 7 -9.44 1.75 -4.50
C ILE A 7 -8.13 1.97 -3.74
N ILE A 8 -7.26 0.94 -3.67
CA ILE A 8 -6.12 0.92 -2.75
C ILE A 8 -4.83 1.44 -3.39
N VAL A 9 -4.47 1.01 -4.60
CA VAL A 9 -3.14 1.26 -5.19
C VAL A 9 -3.17 2.41 -6.19
N HIS A 10 -4.22 2.49 -7.02
CA HIS A 10 -4.29 3.47 -8.10
C HIS A 10 -4.33 4.92 -7.60
N ASN A 11 -4.91 5.14 -6.41
CA ASN A 11 -5.03 6.47 -5.80
C ASN A 11 -3.79 6.91 -5.00
N ILE A 12 -2.72 6.10 -4.95
CA ILE A 12 -1.50 6.46 -4.23
C ILE A 12 -0.77 7.57 -4.98
N ASN A 13 -0.86 8.78 -4.45
CA ASN A 13 -0.21 9.97 -4.99
C ASN A 13 1.24 10.08 -4.51
N TYR A 14 2.18 10.09 -5.44
CA TYR A 14 3.59 10.20 -5.09
C TYR A 14 3.98 11.53 -4.43
N LYS A 15 3.22 12.61 -4.70
CA LYS A 15 3.49 13.95 -4.15
C LYS A 15 3.39 13.96 -2.62
N THR A 16 2.62 13.04 -2.05
CA THR A 16 2.53 12.84 -0.60
C THR A 16 3.88 12.49 0.01
N PHE A 17 4.72 11.75 -0.71
CA PHE A 17 6.01 11.27 -0.18
C PHE A 17 7.17 12.26 -0.44
N THR A 18 7.02 13.15 -1.41
CA THR A 18 8.05 14.15 -1.76
C THR A 18 7.90 15.45 -0.98
N SER A 19 6.88 15.57 -0.12
CA SER A 19 6.62 16.76 0.68
C SER A 19 7.11 16.56 2.11
N ALA A 20 7.93 17.48 2.62
CA ALA A 20 8.42 17.45 4.00
C ALA A 20 7.55 18.33 4.91
N THR A 21 7.47 17.96 6.19
CA THR A 21 6.84 18.78 7.25
C THR A 21 7.72 18.77 8.49
N ARG A 22 7.30 19.45 9.57
CA ARG A 22 8.08 19.59 10.82
C ARG A 22 8.60 18.25 11.38
N PHE A 23 7.85 17.17 11.20
CA PHE A 23 8.11 15.88 11.82
C PHE A 23 8.14 14.72 10.80
N ILE A 24 7.90 15.02 9.52
CA ILE A 24 7.91 14.06 8.42
C ILE A 24 8.99 14.47 7.42
N LYS A 25 9.91 13.56 7.14
CA LYS A 25 10.91 13.73 6.10
C LYS A 25 10.37 13.28 4.74
N SER A 26 10.70 14.01 3.70
CA SER A 26 10.42 13.63 2.32
C SER A 26 11.39 12.57 1.82
N VAL A 27 11.04 11.94 0.69
CA VAL A 27 11.92 11.07 -0.10
C VAL A 27 12.13 11.65 -1.50
N GLU A 28 13.32 11.40 -2.04
CA GLU A 28 13.69 11.84 -3.40
C GLU A 28 12.94 11.08 -4.48
N ARG A 29 12.41 11.81 -5.47
CA ARG A 29 11.62 11.23 -6.58
C ARG A 29 12.49 10.44 -7.57
N LYS A 30 13.77 10.76 -7.65
CA LYS A 30 14.73 10.10 -8.53
C LYS A 30 15.66 9.18 -7.73
N ASP A 31 16.12 8.12 -8.36
CA ASP A 31 17.23 7.32 -7.83
C ASP A 31 18.59 7.99 -8.15
N ASP A 32 19.68 7.40 -7.64
CA ASP A 32 21.05 7.91 -7.84
C ASP A 32 21.48 7.91 -9.32
N LYS A 33 20.75 7.19 -10.18
CA LYS A 33 20.97 7.11 -11.63
C LYS A 33 20.08 8.08 -12.40
N GLY A 34 19.23 8.86 -11.71
CA GLY A 34 18.30 9.83 -12.30
C GLY A 34 16.95 9.25 -12.76
N ASN A 35 16.66 7.96 -12.55
CA ASN A 35 15.39 7.34 -12.94
C ASN A 35 14.27 7.69 -11.96
N LEU A 36 13.04 7.84 -12.48
CA LEU A 36 11.86 8.14 -11.66
C LEU A 36 11.41 6.90 -10.88
N LYS A 37 11.32 7.04 -9.56
CA LYS A 37 10.81 5.99 -8.66
C LYS A 37 9.29 5.86 -8.76
N GLY A 38 8.80 4.61 -8.69
CA GLY A 38 7.37 4.31 -8.65
C GLY A 38 6.72 4.73 -7.33
N SER A 39 5.38 4.91 -7.32
CA SER A 39 4.65 5.34 -6.12
C SER A 39 4.80 4.38 -4.93
N LEU A 40 4.75 3.07 -5.17
CA LEU A 40 4.96 2.05 -4.12
C LEU A 40 6.41 2.00 -3.61
N GLN A 41 7.38 2.32 -4.47
CA GLN A 41 8.78 2.40 -4.04
C GLN A 41 8.99 3.61 -3.13
N LEU A 42 8.47 4.78 -3.52
CA LEU A 42 8.50 5.98 -2.68
C LEU A 42 7.77 5.77 -1.36
N MET A 43 6.63 5.06 -1.37
CA MET A 43 5.92 4.70 -0.16
C MET A 43 6.77 3.82 0.77
N SER A 44 7.47 2.81 0.24
CA SER A 44 8.36 1.96 1.04
C SER A 44 9.47 2.78 1.71
N GLU A 45 10.18 3.59 0.92
CA GLU A 45 11.27 4.45 1.42
C GLU A 45 10.75 5.43 2.47
N TRP A 46 9.61 6.06 2.20
CA TRP A 46 9.00 7.05 3.08
C TRP A 46 8.53 6.44 4.41
N LEU A 47 7.89 5.27 4.38
CA LEU A 47 7.44 4.58 5.59
C LEU A 47 8.65 4.16 6.45
N LYS A 48 9.69 3.56 5.84
CA LYS A 48 10.91 3.15 6.55
C LYS A 48 11.66 4.33 7.17
N GLN A 49 11.61 5.48 6.52
CA GLN A 49 12.28 6.69 6.98
C GLN A 49 11.53 7.39 8.13
N ASN A 50 10.20 7.33 8.14
CA ASN A 50 9.36 8.10 9.06
C ASN A 50 8.75 7.28 10.20
N ILE A 51 8.68 5.94 10.08
CA ILE A 51 8.08 5.06 11.07
C ILE A 51 9.17 4.22 11.74
N ARG A 52 9.12 4.16 13.07
CA ARG A 52 9.95 3.25 13.87
C ARG A 52 9.13 2.01 14.20
N THR A 53 9.49 0.87 13.62
CA THR A 53 8.87 -0.43 13.89
C THR A 53 9.90 -1.54 13.77
N ASN A 54 9.69 -2.65 14.47
CA ASN A 54 10.47 -3.88 14.31
C ASN A 54 9.91 -4.78 13.19
N GLU A 55 8.74 -4.44 12.65
CA GLU A 55 8.11 -5.18 11.56
C GLU A 55 8.75 -4.83 10.21
N ASN A 56 8.78 -5.80 9.30
CA ASN A 56 9.21 -5.56 7.93
C ASN A 56 8.10 -4.85 7.14
N ILE A 57 8.26 -3.54 6.93
CA ILE A 57 7.32 -2.70 6.16
C ILE A 57 7.07 -3.23 4.74
N ASP A 58 8.10 -3.82 4.10
CA ASP A 58 7.91 -4.34 2.75
C ASP A 58 6.97 -5.55 2.74
N ASP A 59 7.16 -6.48 3.67
CA ASP A 59 6.32 -7.68 3.75
C ASP A 59 4.91 -7.35 4.23
N LEU A 60 4.79 -6.44 5.19
CA LEU A 60 3.52 -6.08 5.80
C LEU A 60 2.63 -5.25 4.89
N ILE A 61 3.22 -4.35 4.08
CA ILE A 61 2.48 -3.36 3.31
C ILE A 61 2.81 -3.44 1.81
N ILE A 62 4.09 -3.30 1.45
CA ILE A 62 4.46 -3.03 0.05
C ILE A 62 4.24 -4.26 -0.85
N ASN A 63 4.56 -5.45 -0.37
CA ASN A 63 4.43 -6.71 -1.08
C ASN A 63 2.95 -7.07 -1.34
N PRO A 64 2.04 -7.00 -0.35
CA PRO A 64 0.60 -7.11 -0.60
C PRO A 64 0.10 -6.15 -1.68
N LEU A 65 0.51 -4.86 -1.63
CA LEU A 65 0.08 -3.86 -2.62
C LEU A 65 0.65 -4.14 -4.02
N LYS A 66 1.92 -4.56 -4.13
CA LYS A 66 2.53 -4.99 -5.39
C LYS A 66 1.80 -6.21 -5.97
N PHE A 67 1.42 -7.16 -5.12
CA PHE A 67 0.74 -8.37 -5.54
C PHE A 67 -0.63 -8.06 -6.17
N ILE A 68 -1.43 -7.19 -5.54
CA ILE A 68 -2.72 -6.73 -6.09
C ILE A 68 -2.52 -6.11 -7.48
N ARG A 69 -1.50 -5.26 -7.64
CA ARG A 69 -1.18 -4.60 -8.91
C ARG A 69 -0.79 -5.61 -10.01
N LYS A 70 -0.04 -6.66 -9.65
CA LYS A 70 0.33 -7.76 -10.57
C LYS A 70 -0.90 -8.56 -10.99
N ILE A 71 -1.79 -8.90 -10.06
CA ILE A 71 -2.99 -9.68 -10.38
C ILE A 71 -3.95 -8.90 -11.27
N ARG A 72 -3.99 -7.56 -11.22
CA ARG A 72 -4.75 -6.79 -12.21
C ARG A 72 -4.21 -6.95 -13.62
N GLN A 73 -2.88 -7.00 -13.78
CA GLN A 73 -2.27 -7.05 -15.11
C GLN A 73 -2.52 -8.38 -15.81
N VAL A 74 -2.62 -9.50 -15.09
CA VAL A 74 -2.80 -10.83 -15.70
C VAL A 74 -4.13 -10.96 -16.49
N PRO A 75 -5.32 -10.61 -15.94
CA PRO A 75 -6.60 -10.63 -16.65
C PRO A 75 -6.73 -9.65 -17.81
N ALA A 76 -5.92 -8.60 -17.85
CA ALA A 76 -5.96 -7.67 -18.97
C ALA A 76 -5.31 -8.25 -20.25
N HIS A 77 -4.55 -9.34 -20.14
CA HIS A 77 -3.78 -9.93 -21.22
C HIS A 77 -4.17 -11.38 -21.55
N GLU A 78 -5.03 -12.04 -20.76
CA GLU A 78 -5.48 -13.43 -20.99
C GLU A 78 -7.00 -13.49 -21.19
N ILE A 79 -7.45 -14.07 -22.31
CA ILE A 79 -8.85 -14.42 -22.55
C ILE A 79 -9.14 -15.68 -21.73
N PHE A 80 -9.74 -15.52 -20.54
CA PHE A 80 -10.12 -16.65 -19.70
C PHE A 80 -11.34 -17.38 -20.30
N SER A 81 -11.20 -18.67 -20.60
CA SER A 81 -12.36 -19.53 -20.87
C SER A 81 -13.16 -19.68 -19.57
N ASN A 82 -14.49 -19.70 -19.66
CA ASN A 82 -15.42 -19.58 -18.54
C ASN A 82 -15.51 -20.88 -17.69
N GLN A 83 -14.37 -21.34 -17.15
CA GLN A 83 -14.30 -22.54 -16.32
C GLN A 83 -14.47 -22.20 -14.85
N TYR A 84 -15.36 -22.93 -14.19
CA TYR A 84 -15.61 -22.79 -12.76
C TYR A 84 -14.47 -23.44 -11.97
N ASP A 85 -13.68 -22.62 -11.28
CA ASP A 85 -12.57 -23.07 -10.43
C ASP A 85 -12.76 -22.61 -8.97
N LYS A 86 -12.94 -23.58 -8.07
CA LYS A 86 -13.07 -23.34 -6.62
C LYS A 86 -11.78 -22.79 -5.99
N SER A 87 -10.62 -23.01 -6.61
CA SER A 87 -9.33 -22.47 -6.16
C SER A 87 -9.30 -20.94 -6.22
N LEU A 88 -10.07 -20.35 -7.13
CA LEU A 88 -10.18 -18.90 -7.33
C LEU A 88 -10.74 -18.20 -6.08
N PHE A 89 -11.76 -18.79 -5.44
CA PHE A 89 -12.37 -18.23 -4.23
C PHE A 89 -11.40 -18.21 -3.06
N LYS A 90 -10.62 -19.29 -2.87
CA LYS A 90 -9.60 -19.35 -1.83
C LYS A 90 -8.55 -18.25 -2.04
N LYS A 91 -8.06 -18.11 -3.27
CA LYS A 91 -7.10 -17.07 -3.65
C LYS A 91 -7.65 -15.66 -3.45
N GLN A 92 -8.92 -15.42 -3.77
CA GLN A 92 -9.59 -14.14 -3.51
C GLN A 92 -9.63 -13.80 -2.02
N ASN A 93 -9.97 -14.76 -1.17
CA ASN A 93 -10.00 -14.56 0.28
C ASN A 93 -8.62 -14.25 0.86
N GLU A 94 -7.59 -14.97 0.41
CA GLU A 94 -6.20 -14.70 0.81
C GLU A 94 -5.77 -13.27 0.41
N ILE A 95 -6.10 -12.85 -0.81
CA ILE A 95 -5.79 -11.48 -1.28
C ILE A 95 -6.52 -10.43 -0.44
N MET A 96 -7.80 -10.64 -0.13
CA MET A 96 -8.56 -9.74 0.72
C MET A 96 -7.94 -9.62 2.11
N LEU A 97 -7.56 -10.74 2.72
CA LEU A 97 -6.96 -10.78 4.04
C LEU A 97 -5.62 -10.04 4.09
N GLU A 98 -4.73 -10.30 3.14
CA GLU A 98 -3.42 -9.64 3.07
C GLU A 98 -3.56 -8.15 2.77
N THR A 99 -4.52 -7.77 1.92
CA THR A 99 -4.82 -6.36 1.66
C THR A 99 -5.33 -5.65 2.91
N TYR A 100 -6.26 -6.29 3.64
CA TYR A 100 -6.80 -5.75 4.88
C TYR A 100 -5.70 -5.55 5.92
N LYS A 101 -4.80 -6.52 6.10
CA LYS A 101 -3.63 -6.40 7.00
C LYS A 101 -2.74 -5.23 6.61
N ALA A 102 -2.44 -5.04 5.33
CA ALA A 102 -1.64 -3.93 4.84
C ALA A 102 -2.31 -2.57 5.16
N VAL A 103 -3.60 -2.42 4.84
CA VAL A 103 -4.36 -1.19 5.10
C VAL A 103 -4.46 -0.90 6.60
N ARG A 104 -4.73 -1.93 7.41
CA ARG A 104 -4.76 -1.82 8.88
C ARG A 104 -3.42 -1.37 9.43
N SER A 105 -2.30 -1.87 8.90
CA SER A 105 -0.96 -1.50 9.34
C SER A 105 -0.65 -0.04 9.01
N ILE A 106 -1.01 0.41 7.81
CA ILE A 106 -0.92 1.84 7.43
C ILE A 106 -1.70 2.71 8.42
N ARG A 107 -2.96 2.33 8.73
CA ARG A 107 -3.80 3.05 9.69
C ARG A 107 -3.15 3.11 11.08
N LEU A 108 -2.65 1.99 11.60
CA LEU A 108 -2.02 1.95 12.91
C LEU A 108 -0.76 2.81 12.97
N PHE A 109 0.05 2.84 11.92
CA PHE A 109 1.22 3.70 11.87
C PHE A 109 0.86 5.18 11.89
N PHE A 110 -0.22 5.58 11.22
CA PHE A 110 -0.71 6.96 11.30
C PHE A 110 -1.35 7.27 12.65
N ALA A 111 -2.09 6.34 13.25
CA ALA A 111 -2.70 6.56 14.57
C ALA A 111 -1.64 6.73 15.68
N ASN A 112 -0.56 5.94 15.62
CA ASN A 112 0.52 5.99 16.61
C ASN A 112 1.53 7.13 16.37
N TYR A 113 1.32 7.94 15.32
CA TYR A 113 2.22 9.02 15.02
C TYR A 113 2.15 10.13 16.08
N PRO A 114 3.28 10.58 16.67
CA PRO A 114 3.25 11.53 17.79
C PRO A 114 2.56 12.87 17.52
N GLY A 115 2.53 13.32 16.26
CA GLY A 115 1.85 14.54 15.85
C GLY A 115 0.32 14.41 15.75
N ASN A 116 -0.22 13.20 15.90
CA ASN A 116 -1.65 12.91 15.80
C ASN A 116 -2.32 12.69 17.17
N ARG A 117 -1.62 12.98 18.28
CA ARG A 117 -2.13 12.78 19.65
C ARG A 117 -3.44 13.51 19.92
N ASP A 118 -3.60 14.70 19.34
CA ASP A 118 -4.75 15.57 19.55
C ASP A 118 -5.84 15.39 18.47
N ILE A 119 -5.69 14.39 17.58
CA ILE A 119 -6.66 14.11 16.52
C ILE A 119 -7.66 13.08 17.03
N GLU A 120 -8.92 13.50 17.18
CA GLU A 120 -10.01 12.57 17.48
C GLU A 120 -10.25 11.62 16.30
N THR A 121 -10.18 10.31 16.58
CA THR A 121 -10.47 9.29 15.57
C THR A 121 -11.98 9.02 15.57
N PRO A 122 -12.69 9.14 14.44
CA PRO A 122 -14.13 8.91 14.40
C PRO A 122 -14.49 7.48 14.79
N GLU A 123 -15.55 7.33 15.59
CA GLU A 123 -15.99 6.05 16.19
C GLU A 123 -16.28 4.97 15.14
N TYR A 124 -16.85 5.34 13.98
CA TYR A 124 -17.11 4.41 12.87
C TYR A 124 -15.84 3.89 12.17
N THR A 125 -14.69 4.47 12.50
CA THR A 125 -13.40 3.99 12.01
C THR A 125 -12.58 3.33 13.10
N ALA A 126 -12.86 3.61 14.40
CA ALA A 126 -12.05 3.27 15.58
C ALA A 126 -11.63 1.80 15.62
#